data_AF-A0A3M1LCN4-F1
#
_entry.id   AF-A0A3M1LCN4-F1
#
_cell.length_a   1.000
_cell.length_b   1.000
_cell.length_c   1.000
_cell.angle_alpha   90.00
_cell.angle_beta   90.00
_cell.angle_gamma   90.00
#
_symmetry.space_group_name_H-M   'P 1'
#
loop_
_entity.id
_entity.type
_entity.pdbx_description
1 polymer ?
#
loop_
_entity_poly.entity_id
_entity_poly.type
_entity_poly.pdbx_seq_one_letter_code
_entity_poly.pdbx_strand_id
1 'polypeptide(L)' 'RFVRDPAEIVHLGQEVRVRVLEVDLQRRRIQLSMKEAADAPQKRAGS' A
#
# COMPACT_ATOMS: atom_id res chain seq x y z
N ARG A 1 -11.36 -5.99 5.22
CA ARG A 1 -12.48 -5.39 4.44
C ARG A 1 -12.19 -5.61 2.96
N PHE A 2 -13.10 -6.24 2.21
CA PHE A 2 -12.94 -6.51 0.78
C PHE A 2 -13.49 -5.32 0.00
N VAL A 3 -12.73 -4.79 -0.96
CA VAL A 3 -13.15 -3.68 -1.83
C VAL A 3 -13.72 -4.28 -3.09
N ARG A 4 -15.00 -4.00 -3.39
CA ARG A 4 -15.68 -4.52 -4.58
C ARG A 4 -15.52 -3.59 -5.79
N ASP A 5 -15.51 -2.29 -5.57
CA ASP A 5 -15.26 -1.28 -6.60
C ASP A 5 -14.20 -0.28 -6.09
N PRO A 6 -13.03 -0.16 -6.75
CA PRO A 6 -12.02 0.82 -6.36
C PRO A 6 -12.48 2.27 -6.56
N ALA A 7 -13.42 2.55 -7.48
CA ALA A 7 -13.93 3.90 -7.73
C ALA A 7 -14.78 4.45 -6.57
N GLU A 8 -15.26 3.58 -5.67
CA GLU A 8 -15.91 4.00 -4.42
C GLU A 8 -14.93 4.55 -3.38
N ILE A 9 -13.62 4.29 -3.54
CA ILE A 9 -12.59 4.61 -2.54
C ILE A 9 -11.68 5.74 -3.02
N VAL A 10 -11.47 5.82 -4.34
CA VAL A 10 -10.62 6.84 -4.95
C VAL A 10 -11.31 7.53 -6.11
N HIS A 11 -11.09 8.83 -6.19
CA HIS A 11 -11.59 9.68 -7.26
C HIS A 11 -10.43 10.37 -7.99
N LEU A 12 -10.65 10.75 -9.25
CA LEU A 12 -9.67 11.52 -10.01
C LEU A 12 -9.39 12.86 -9.31
N GLY A 13 -8.11 13.20 -9.15
CA GLY A 13 -7.67 14.42 -8.45
C GLY A 13 -7.65 14.32 -6.93
N GLN A 14 -8.05 13.18 -6.35
CA GLN A 14 -7.98 12.98 -4.90
C GLN A 14 -6.54 12.75 -4.45
N GLU A 15 -6.07 13.56 -3.51
CA GLU A 15 -4.82 13.29 -2.81
C GLU A 15 -5.01 12.17 -1.79
N VAL A 16 -4.14 11.18 -1.85
CA VAL A 16 -4.20 9.97 -1.01
C VAL A 16 -2.82 9.64 -0.45
N ARG A 17 -2.79 9.14 0.79
CA ARG A 17 -1.57 8.62 1.39
C ARG A 17 -1.42 7.14 1.06
N VAL A 18 -0.25 6.77 0.53
CA VAL A 18 0.08 5.40 0.15
C VAL A 18 1.44 5.01 0.68
N ARG A 19 1.72 3.72 0.69
CA ARG A 19 3.05 3.17 0.98
C ARG A 19 3.68 2.66 -0.31
N VAL A 20 4.97 2.90 -0.49
CA VAL A 20 5.77 2.30 -1.57
C VAL A 20 6.14 0.89 -1.15
N LEU A 21 5.83 -0.09 -1.99
CA LEU A 21 6.18 -1.49 -1.76
C LEU A 21 7.46 -1.88 -2.49
N GLU A 22 7.57 -1.51 -3.78
CA GLU A 22 8.70 -1.86 -4.62
C GLU A 22 8.96 -0.77 -5.67
N VAL A 23 10.23 -0.59 -6.04
CA VAL A 23 10.66 0.29 -7.11
C VAL A 23 11.54 -0.50 -8.07
N ASP A 24 11.06 -0.69 -9.29
CA ASP A 24 11.83 -1.29 -10.39
C ASP A 24 12.24 -0.19 -11.36
N LEU A 25 13.48 0.27 -11.24
CA LEU A 25 14.05 1.34 -12.06
C LEU A 25 14.33 0.88 -13.50
N GLN A 26 14.63 -0.40 -13.71
CA GLN A 26 14.92 -0.94 -15.04
C GLN A 26 13.66 -0.92 -15.90
N ARG A 27 12.52 -1.30 -15.31
CA ARG A 27 11.21 -1.28 -15.97
C ARG A 27 10.46 0.03 -15.79
N ARG A 28 11.01 0.98 -15.03
CA ARG A 28 10.40 2.26 -14.65
C ARG A 28 9.00 2.09 -14.04
N ARG A 29 8.87 1.11 -13.13
CA ARG A 29 7.61 0.78 -12.45
C ARG A 29 7.74 0.95 -10.93
N ILE A 30 6.66 1.40 -10.31
CA ILE A 30 6.56 1.54 -8.85
C ILE A 30 5.30 0.80 -8.38
N GLN A 31 5.43 -0.05 -7.37
CA GLN A 31 4.30 -0.69 -6.72
C GLN A 31 3.91 0.06 -5.45
N LEU A 32 2.62 0.37 -5.32
CA LEU A 32 2.05 1.18 -4.24
C LEU A 32 0.92 0.42 -3.55
N SER A 33 0.69 0.69 -2.26
CA SER A 33 -0.45 0.15 -1.50
C SER A 33 -1.15 1.23 -0.68
N MET A 34 -2.47 1.25 -0.79
CA MET A 34 -3.38 2.01 0.08
C MET A 34 -3.85 1.21 1.30
N LYS A 35 -3.64 -0.11 1.30
CA LYS A 35 -4.02 -0.95 2.42
C LYS A 35 -3.07 -0.66 3.58
N GLU A 36 -3.60 -0.26 4.74
CA GLU A 36 -2.82 -0.20 5.96
C GLU A 36 -2.22 -1.59 6.19
N ALA A 37 -0.90 -1.67 6.39
CA ALA A 37 -0.28 -2.94 6.71
C ALA A 37 -1.01 -3.49 7.93
N ALA A 38 -1.61 -4.66 7.77
CA ALA A 38 -2.11 -5.42 8.90
C ALA A 38 -0.87 -5.82 9.70
N ASP A 39 -0.59 -5.03 10.73
CA ASP A 39 0.48 -5.19 11.69
C ASP A 39 1.92 -5.16 11.17
N ALA A 40 2.68 -4.29 11.83
CA ALA A 40 4.13 -4.37 11.96
C ALA A 40 4.59 -5.79 12.33
N PRO A 41 5.87 -6.16 12.10
CA PRO A 41 6.38 -7.48 12.48
C PRO A 41 6.10 -7.73 13.96
N GLN A 42 5.75 -8.97 14.31
CA GLN A 42 5.72 -9.41 15.69
C GLN A 42 7.14 -9.22 16.27
N LYS A 43 7.41 -8.07 16.86
CA LYS A 43 8.50 -7.90 17.82
C LYS A 43 8.08 -8.68 19.07
N ARG A 44 8.50 -9.94 19.13
CA ARG A 44 8.96 -10.60 20.37
C ARG A 44 10.33 -11.16 20.04
N ALA A 45 11.43 -10.44 20.29
CA ALA A 45 12.05 -10.20 21.59
C ALA A 45 12.55 -11.49 22.26
N GLY A 46 13.89 -11.63 22.30
CA GLY A 46 14.62 -12.24 23.41
C GLY A 46 14.91 -13.74 23.30
N SER A 47 16.22 -14.01 23.21
CA SER A 47 16.95 -15.25 23.55
C SER A 47 16.92 -16.40 22.56
#